data_AF-A0A348AKU9-F1
#
_entry.id   AF-A0A348AKU9-F1
#
_cell.length_a   1.000
_cell.length_b   1.000
_cell.length_c   1.000
_cell.angle_alpha   90.00
_cell.angle_beta   90.00
_cell.angle_gamma   90.00
#
_symmetry.space_group_name_H-M   'P 1'
#
loop_
_entity.id
_entity.type
_entity.pdbx_description
1 polymer ?
#
loop_
_entity_poly.entity_id
_entity_poly.type
_entity_poly.pdbx_seq_one_letter_code
_entity_poly.pdbx_strand_id
1 'polypeptide(L)'
;MHKQILEQSAQIRKLVFDYKIQDAIKATTVALEQLAAISNDSDYTQKVNILAQNCMIALENKDYLLLADLIFFEIHNMLYSEPEALA
;
A
#
# COMPACT_ATOMS: atom_id res chain seq x y z
N MET A 1 3.14 -7.61 12.25
CA MET A 1 2.84 -6.36 11.53
C MET A 1 2.80 -6.59 10.01
N HIS A 2 3.85 -7.11 9.38
CA HIS A 2 3.91 -7.29 7.91
C HIS A 2 2.74 -8.10 7.33
N LYS A 3 2.41 -9.25 7.93
CA LYS A 3 1.26 -10.09 7.51
C LYS A 3 -0.07 -9.32 7.46
N GLN A 4 -0.32 -8.47 8.45
CA GLN A 4 -1.55 -7.68 8.52
C GLN A 4 -1.62 -6.64 7.38
N ILE A 5 -0.49 -6.00 7.07
CA ILE A 5 -0.37 -5.02 5.98
C ILE A 5 -0.57 -5.71 4.62
N LEU A 6 -0.05 -6.93 4.45
CA LEU A 6 -0.26 -7.75 3.23
C LEU A 6 -1.72 -8.20 3.07
N GLU A 7 -2.38 -8.63 4.15
CA GLU A 7 -3.81 -8.96 4.12
C GLU A 7 -4.65 -7.72 3.79
N GLN A 8 -4.27 -6.57 4.32
CA GLN A 8 -4.94 -5.30 4.07
C GLN A 8 -4.77 -4.84 2.61
N SER A 9 -3.60 -5.05 2.01
CA SER A 9 -3.37 -4.73 0.58
C SER A 9 -4.22 -5.61 -0.35
N ALA A 10 -4.35 -6.90 -0.04
CA ALA A 10 -5.27 -7.79 -0.75
C ALA A 10 -6.74 -7.38 -0.59
N GLN A 11 -7.13 -6.94 0.61
CA GLN A 11 -8.49 -6.46 0.89
C GLN A 11 -8.82 -5.17 0.12
N ILE A 12 -7.87 -4.23 -0.01
CA ILE A 12 -8.04 -3.00 -0.81
C ILE A 12 -8.35 -3.34 -2.26
N ARG A 13 -7.59 -4.27 -2.85
CA ARG A 13 -7.82 -4.74 -4.22
C ARG A 13 -9.22 -5.36 -4.37
N LYS A 14 -9.66 -6.18 -3.41
CA LYS A 14 -11.02 -6.71 -3.40
C LYS A 14 -12.07 -5.60 -3.34
N LEU A 15 -11.90 -4.60 -2.48
CA LEU A 15 -12.84 -3.47 -2.37
C LEU A 15 -12.97 -2.69 -3.69
N VAL A 16 -11.87 -2.50 -4.42
CA VAL A 16 -11.90 -1.88 -5.75
C VAL A 16 -12.70 -2.73 -6.74
N PHE A 17 -12.45 -4.04 -6.81
CA PHE A 17 -13.20 -4.94 -7.69
C PHE A 17 -14.69 -5.07 -7.32
N ASP A 18 -15.01 -4.96 -6.03
CA ASP A 18 -16.38 -4.93 -5.51
C ASP A 18 -17.03 -3.53 -5.67
N TYR A 19 -16.37 -2.57 -6.33
CA TYR A 19 -16.81 -1.18 -6.52
C TYR A 19 -17.05 -0.40 -5.21
N LYS A 20 -16.48 -0.85 -4.09
CA LYS A 20 -16.53 -0.19 -2.78
C LYS A 20 -15.41 0.84 -2.64
N ILE A 21 -15.38 1.82 -3.54
CA ILE A 21 -14.25 2.74 -3.71
C ILE A 21 -13.97 3.56 -2.44
N GLN A 22 -15.00 4.04 -1.75
CA GLN A 22 -14.80 4.82 -0.52
C GLN A 22 -14.15 4.01 0.61
N ASP A 23 -14.50 2.72 0.71
CA ASP A 23 -13.88 1.83 1.69
C ASP A 23 -12.45 1.49 1.28
N ALA A 24 -12.20 1.32 -0.03
CA ALA A 24 -10.85 1.11 -0.56
C ALA A 24 -9.92 2.29 -0.23
N ILE A 25 -10.39 3.53 -0.44
CA ILE A 25 -9.61 4.75 -0.13
C ILE A 25 -9.23 4.80 1.35
N LYS A 26 -10.20 4.57 2.25
CA LYS A 26 -9.93 4.54 3.69
C LYS A 26 -8.93 3.46 4.06
N ALA A 27 -9.09 2.26 3.50
CA ALA A 27 -8.18 1.15 3.74
C ALA A 27 -6.76 1.45 3.22
N THR A 28 -6.62 2.12 2.08
CA THR A 28 -5.35 2.62 1.53
C THR A 28 -4.65 3.56 2.50
N THR A 29 -5.35 4.55 3.06
CA THR A 29 -4.76 5.48 4.04
C THR A 29 -4.19 4.73 5.23
N VAL A 30 -4.98 3.81 5.81
CA VAL A 30 -4.53 3.00 6.96
C VAL A 30 -3.33 2.12 6.59
N ALA A 31 -3.31 1.53 5.40
CA ALA A 31 -2.20 0.71 4.95
C ALA A 31 -0.90 1.52 4.83
N LEU A 32 -0.97 2.75 4.29
CA LEU A 32 0.17 3.66 4.18
C LEU A 32 0.68 4.11 5.55
N GLU A 33 -0.21 4.42 6.49
CA GLU A 33 0.15 4.78 7.86
C GLU A 33 0.87 3.63 8.57
N GLN A 34 0.36 2.41 8.43
CA GLN A 34 1.01 1.22 8.98
C GLN A 34 2.35 0.95 8.33
N LEU A 35 2.46 1.15 7.02
CA LEU A 35 3.69 0.98 6.26
C LEU A 35 4.75 2.00 6.72
N ALA A 36 4.38 3.28 6.89
CA ALA A 36 5.27 4.32 7.39
C ALA A 36 5.77 4.04 8.82
N ALA A 37 4.98 3.32 9.63
CA ALA A 37 5.33 2.99 11.01
C ALA A 37 6.30 1.80 11.15
N ILE A 38 6.65 1.10 10.06
CA ILE A 38 7.55 -0.08 10.09
C ILE A 38 8.98 0.33 10.43
N SER A 39 9.51 1.33 9.73
CA SER A 39 10.91 1.73 9.82
C SER A 39 11.04 3.24 9.65
N ASN A 40 11.92 3.83 10.45
CA ASN A 40 12.29 5.25 10.35
C ASN A 40 13.56 5.46 9.50
N ASP A 41 14.01 4.43 8.78
CA ASP A 41 15.12 4.57 7.84
C ASP A 41 14.75 5.56 6.72
N SER A 42 15.73 6.37 6.31
CA SER A 42 15.48 7.45 5.34
C SER A 42 15.12 6.90 3.95
N ASP A 43 15.72 5.79 3.51
CA ASP A 43 15.41 5.18 2.21
C ASP A 43 14.02 4.55 2.24
N TYR A 44 13.70 3.85 3.33
CA TYR A 44 12.37 3.28 3.54
C TYR A 44 11.28 4.37 3.57
N THR A 45 11.50 5.44 4.35
CA THR A 45 10.56 6.57 4.42
C THR A 45 10.35 7.22 3.05
N GLN A 46 11.41 7.37 2.26
CA GLN A 46 11.33 7.90 0.91
C GLN A 46 10.49 6.99 0.00
N LYS A 47 10.67 5.67 0.07
CA LYS A 47 9.86 4.70 -0.69
C LYS A 47 8.37 4.80 -0.34
N VAL A 48 8.05 4.87 0.95
CA VAL A 48 6.66 5.04 1.41
C VAL A 48 6.06 6.37 0.91
N ASN A 49 6.83 7.46 0.94
CA ASN A 49 6.40 8.75 0.43
C ASN A 49 6.13 8.73 -1.08
N ILE A 50 6.98 8.06 -1.87
CA ILE A 50 6.77 7.89 -3.32
C ILE A 50 5.49 7.09 -3.59
N LEU A 51 5.27 5.99 -2.85
CA LEU A 51 4.04 5.21 -2.97
C LEU A 51 2.81 6.05 -2.63
N ALA A 52 2.85 6.84 -1.55
CA ALA A 52 1.75 7.72 -1.18
C ALA A 52 1.44 8.76 -2.27
N GLN A 53 2.48 9.35 -2.89
CA GLN A 53 2.32 10.27 -4.02
C GLN A 53 1.66 9.60 -5.23
N ASN A 54 2.11 8.41 -5.60
CA ASN A 54 1.51 7.65 -6.71
C ASN A 54 0.05 7.28 -6.42
N CYS A 55 -0.29 6.95 -5.17
CA CYS A 55 -1.67 6.70 -4.76
C CYS A 55 -2.52 7.97 -4.88
N MET A 56 -2.01 9.15 -4.49
CA MET A 56 -2.73 10.42 -4.66
C MET A 56 -3.00 10.71 -6.14
N ILE A 57 -2.02 10.53 -7.02
CA ILE A 57 -2.18 10.71 -8.46
C ILE A 57 -3.26 9.76 -9.02
N ALA A 58 -3.25 8.49 -8.61
CA ALA A 58 -4.28 7.53 -9.01
C ALA A 58 -5.68 7.96 -8.55
N LEU A 59 -5.80 8.50 -7.33
CA LEU A 59 -7.06 9.01 -6.78
C LEU A 59 -7.57 10.25 -7.52
N GLU A 60 -6.69 11.21 -7.83
CA GLU A 60 -7.03 12.41 -8.60
C GLU A 60 -7.56 12.06 -9.99
N ASN A 61 -6.93 11.08 -10.63
CA ASN A 61 -7.34 10.57 -11.95
C ASN A 61 -8.52 9.60 -11.89
N LYS A 62 -9.01 9.25 -10.70
CA LYS A 62 -10.04 8.21 -10.46
C LYS A 62 -9.64 6.83 -11.04
N ASP A 63 -8.35 6.58 -11.14
CA ASP A 63 -7.80 5.30 -11.59
C ASP A 63 -7.68 4.35 -10.39
N TYR A 64 -8.81 3.78 -9.99
CA TYR A 64 -8.88 2.90 -8.82
C TYR A 64 -8.23 1.54 -9.06
N LEU A 65 -8.11 1.11 -10.32
CA LEU A 65 -7.38 -0.11 -10.67
C LEU A 65 -5.89 0.09 -10.46
N LEU A 66 -5.34 1.22 -10.93
CA LEU A 66 -3.95 1.59 -10.64
C LEU A 66 -3.71 1.72 -9.13
N LEU A 67 -4.63 2.34 -8.38
CA LEU A 67 -4.53 2.43 -6.92
C LEU A 67 -4.39 1.04 -6.27
N ALA A 68 -5.23 0.08 -6.68
CA ALA A 68 -5.20 -1.27 -6.16
C ALA A 68 -3.89 -1.99 -6.49
N ASP A 69 -3.40 -1.83 -7.72
CA ASP A 69 -2.15 -2.45 -8.15
C ASP A 69 -0.94 -1.83 -7.46
N LEU A 70 -0.87 -0.49 -7.33
CA LEU A 70 0.18 0.20 -6.57
C LEU A 70 0.25 -0.32 -5.13
N ILE A 71 -0.88 -0.34 -4.42
CA ILE A 71 -0.91 -0.81 -3.03
C ILE A 71 -0.57 -2.29 -2.93
N PHE A 72 -1.06 -3.12 -3.83
CA PHE A 72 -0.77 -4.55 -3.77
C PHE A 72 0.71 -4.81 -4.06
N PHE A 73 1.24 -4.35 -5.19
CA PHE A 73 2.59 -4.67 -5.61
C PHE A 73 3.67 -3.95 -4.79
N GLU A 74 3.51 -2.67 -4.51
CA GLU A 74 4.57 -1.92 -3.82
C GLU A 74 4.69 -2.31 -2.35
N ILE A 75 3.58 -2.60 -1.67
CA ILE A 75 3.63 -3.14 -0.31
C ILE A 75 4.33 -4.50 -0.30
N HIS A 76 4.02 -5.39 -1.25
CA HIS A 76 4.71 -6.67 -1.35
C HIS A 76 6.21 -6.47 -1.61
N ASN A 77 6.57 -5.61 -2.56
CA ASN A 77 7.97 -5.31 -2.85
C ASN A 77 8.70 -4.78 -1.62
N MET A 78 8.14 -3.80 -0.91
CA MET A 78 8.79 -3.22 0.27
C MET A 78 8.96 -4.25 1.41
N LEU A 79 7.98 -5.12 1.62
CA LEU A 79 8.00 -6.10 2.72
C LEU A 79 8.79 -7.38 2.42
N TYR A 80 8.92 -7.78 1.15
CA TYR A 80 9.66 -8.97 0.74
C TYR A 80 11.06 -8.68 0.21
N SER A 81 11.40 -7.43 -0.09
CA SER A 81 12.77 -7.03 -0.47
C SER A 81 13.70 -6.84 0.74
N GLU A 82 13.18 -6.93 1.97
CA GLU A 82 14.03 -6.97 3.16
C GLU A 82 14.61 -8.38 3.34
N PRO A 83 15.94 -8.55 3.38
CA PRO A 83 16.61 -9.85 3.39
C PRO A 83 16.37 -10.71 4.65
N GLU A 84 15.58 -10.24 5.62
CA GLU A 84 15.30 -10.95 6.88
C GLU A 84 14.06 -11.86 6.82
N ALA A 85 13.29 -11.88 5.73
CA ALA A 85 12.09 -12.72 5.62
C ALA A 85 12.37 -14.22 5.34
N LEU A 86 13.64 -14.63 5.24
CA LEU A 86 14.07 -16.01 4.95
C LEU A 86 15.00 -16.62 6.02
N ALA A 87 15.13 -16.00 7.19
CA ALA A 87 15.89 -16.53 8.32
C ALA A 87 14.98 -17.16 9.40
#